data_AF-G0QCE5-F1
#
_entry.id   AF-G0QCE5-F1
#
_cell.length_a   1.000
_cell.length_b   1.000
_cell.length_c   1.000
_cell.angle_alpha   90.00
_cell.angle_beta   90.00
_cell.angle_gamma   90.00
#
_symmetry.space_group_name_H-M   'P 1'
#
loop_
_entity.id
_entity.type
_entity.pdbx_description
1 polymer ?
#
loop_
_entity_poly.entity_id
_entity_poly.type
_entity_poly.pdbx_seq_one_letter_code
_entity_poly.pdbx_strand_id
1 'polypeptide(L)' 'MTLATVVDVIGDQGHRGVEEIRCRIIEGDQEGKILVRNARGPIQEEDVVHLMETEMEE' A
#
# COMPACT_ATOMS: atom_id res chain seq x y z
N MET A 1 -5.00 -5.91 -10.52
CA MET A 1 -4.90 -4.47 -10.23
C MET A 1 -6.06 -4.11 -9.34
N THR A 2 -5.75 -3.65 -8.14
CA THR A 2 -6.74 -3.35 -7.11
C THR A 2 -6.38 -2.03 -6.46
N LEU A 3 -7.31 -1.09 -6.43
CA LEU A 3 -7.12 0.17 -5.73
C LEU A 3 -7.19 0.00 -4.22
N ALA A 4 -6.27 0.68 -3.54
CA ALA A 4 -6.25 0.79 -2.10
C ALA A 4 -5.92 2.22 -1.68
N THR A 5 -6.54 2.68 -0.60
CA THR A 5 -6.23 3.97 0.03
C THR A 5 -5.23 3.77 1.16
N VAL A 6 -4.21 4.62 1.22
CA VAL A 6 -3.22 4.64 2.29
C VAL A 6 -3.90 5.11 3.58
N VAL A 7 -3.81 4.29 4.61
CA VAL A 7 -4.38 4.53 5.94
C VAL A 7 -3.33 5.08 6.89
N ASP A 8 -2.08 4.64 6.76
CA ASP A 8 -0.98 4.98 7.66
C ASP A 8 0.35 4.77 6.94
N VAL A 9 1.32 5.67 7.15
CA VAL A 9 2.69 5.54 6.65
C VAL A 9 3.56 5.09 7.82
N ILE A 10 3.93 3.81 7.80
CA ILE A 10 4.60 3.14 8.94
C ILE A 10 6.04 3.64 9.09
N GLY A 11 6.73 3.88 7.98
CA GLY A 11 8.05 4.51 7.97
C GLY A 11 8.92 4.15 6.77
N ASP A 12 10.04 4.86 6.64
CA ASP A 12 11.07 4.61 5.63
C ASP A 12 11.90 3.37 6.02
N GLN A 13 11.99 2.40 5.11
CA GLN A 13 12.77 1.17 5.32
C GLN A 13 14.29 1.36 5.09
N GLY A 14 14.77 2.60 5.01
CA GLY A 14 16.19 2.94 4.87
C GLY A 14 16.79 2.67 3.49
N HIS A 15 15.99 2.24 2.51
CA HIS A 15 16.43 1.93 1.14
C HIS A 15 15.71 2.81 0.11
N ARG A 16 16.46 3.68 -0.57
CA ARG A 16 16.11 4.37 -1.83
C ARG A 16 14.64 4.84 -1.95
N GLY A 17 14.11 5.55 -0.95
CA GLY A 17 12.78 6.15 -1.01
C GLY A 17 11.65 5.12 -1.13
N VAL A 18 11.79 4.02 -0.38
CA VAL A 18 10.76 3.00 -0.22
C VAL A 18 10.16 3.18 1.17
N GLU A 19 8.87 3.50 1.21
CA GLU A 19 8.10 3.66 2.44
C GLU A 19 7.20 2.43 2.64
N GLU A 20 7.19 1.91 3.87
CA GLU A 20 6.24 0.88 4.26
C GLU A 20 4.90 1.55 4.62
N ILE A 21 3.84 1.14 3.94
CA ILE A 21 2.51 1.73 4.06
C ILE A 21 1.48 0.68 4.47
N ARG A 22 0.54 1.10 5.30
CA ARG A 22 -0.71 0.37 5.54
C ARG A 22 -1.77 0.94 4.62
N CYS A 23 -2.36 0.11 3.78
CA CYS A 23 -3.42 0.50 2.86
C CYS A 23 -4.67 -0.36 3.04
N ARG A 24 -5.83 0.20 2.70
CA ARG A 24 -7.13 -0.47 2.70
C ARG A 24 -7.65 -0.57 1.28
N ILE A 25 -8.01 -1.76 0.85
CA ILE A 25 -8.61 -1.97 -0.47
C ILE A 25 -9.98 -1.29 -0.53
N ILE A 26 -10.21 -0.52 -1.60
CA ILE A 26 -11.44 0.26 -1.80
C ILE A 26 -12.29 -0.23 -2.98
N GLU A 27 -11.83 -1.26 -3.70
CA GLU A 27 -12.59 -1.85 -4.81
C GLU A 27 -12.33 -3.35 -4.96
N GLY A 28 -13.28 -4.06 -5.57
CA GLY A 28 -13.17 -5.48 -5.92
C GLY A 28 -13.49 -6.44 -4.77
N ASP A 29 -13.21 -7.73 -4.97
CA ASP A 29 -13.61 -8.81 -4.06
C ASP A 29 -12.98 -8.72 -2.65
N GLN A 30 -11.90 -7.96 -2.50
CA GLN A 30 -11.19 -7.78 -1.23
C GLN A 30 -11.44 -6.40 -0.59
N GLU A 31 -12.50 -5.69 -0.99
CA GLU A 31 -12.89 -4.40 -0.39
C GLU A 31 -12.91 -4.44 1.14
N GLY A 32 -12.33 -3.41 1.77
CA GLY A 32 -12.22 -3.28 3.23
C GLY A 32 -11.03 -4.02 3.85
N LYS A 33 -10.35 -4.90 3.12
CA LYS A 33 -9.15 -5.60 3.61
C LYS A 33 -7.99 -4.62 3.80
N ILE A 34 -7.29 -4.73 4.93
CA ILE A 34 -6.11 -3.93 5.24
C ILE A 34 -4.85 -4.77 4.98
N LEU A 35 -3.89 -4.19 4.28
CA LEU A 35 -2.63 -4.82 3.89
C LEU A 35 -1.47 -3.87 4.19
N VAL A 36 -0.30 -4.45 4.46
CA VAL A 36 0.96 -3.70 4.51
C VAL A 36 1.72 -3.94 3.22
N ARG A 37 2.19 -2.88 2.58
CA ARG A 37 2.92 -2.93 1.31
C ARG A 37 4.04 -1.90 1.31
N ASN A 38 5.07 -2.18 0.51
CA ASN A 38 6.12 -1.22 0.24
C ASN A 38 5.73 -0.41 -1.00
N ALA A 39 5.81 0.91 -0.88
CA ALA A 39 5.61 1.82 -1.99
C ALA A 39 6.89 2.62 -2.25
N ARG A 40 7.11 3.01 -3.50
CA ARG A 40 8.26 3.84 -3.89
C ARG A 40 7.82 5.28 -4.15
N GLY A 41 8.59 6.21 -3.61
CA GLY A 41 8.34 7.65 -3.73
C GLY A 41 7.64 8.22 -2.50
N PRO A 42 7.46 9.56 -2.46
CA PRO A 42 6.78 10.21 -1.35
C PRO A 42 5.31 9.81 -1.33
N ILE A 43 4.87 9.18 -0.24
CA ILE A 43 3.47 8.79 -0.03
C ILE A 43 2.92 9.50 1.20
N GLN A 44 1.64 9.87 1.14
CA GLN A 44 0.91 10.45 2.25
C GLN A 44 -0.31 9.59 2.62
N GLU A 45 -0.80 9.78 3.84
CA GLU A 45 -2.12 9.25 4.22
C GLU A 45 -3.19 9.77 3.25
N GLU A 46 -4.21 8.96 2.98
CA GLU A 46 -5.28 9.22 2.01
C GLU A 46 -4.90 9.11 0.52
N ASP A 47 -3.62 8.91 0.19
CA ASP A 47 -3.23 8.60 -1.20
C ASP A 47 -3.89 7.32 -1.70
N VAL A 48 -4.13 7.26 -3.01
CA VAL A 48 -4.68 6.06 -3.68
C VAL A 48 -3.57 5.37 -4.45
N VAL A 49 -3.31 4.11 -4.12
CA VAL A 49 -2.29 3.26 -4.74
C VAL A 49 -2.92 2.11 -5.51
N HIS A 50 -2.27 1.72 -6.60
CA HIS A 50 -2.62 0.51 -7.33
C HIS A 50 -1.76 -0.66 -6.82
N LEU A 51 -2.42 -1.70 -6.30
CA LEU A 51 -1.76 -2.96 -5.96
C LEU A 51 -1.60 -3.79 -7.25
N MET A 52 -0.36 -3.96 -7.69
CA MET A 52 -0.01 -4.77 -8.87
C MET A 52 -0.22 -6.26 -8.60
N GLU A 53 0.17 -6.74 -7.41
CA GLU A 53 -0.01 -8.11 -6.96
C GLU A 53 -0.54 -8.16 -5.51
N THR A 54 -1.57 -8.97 -5.28
CA THR A 54 -2.13 -9.26 -3.95
C THR A 54 -1.46 -10.47 -3.28
N GLU A 55 -0.60 -11.19 -4.00
CA GLU A 55 0.15 -12.35 -3.51
C GLU A 55 1.51 -11.89 -2.97
N MET A 56 1.91 -12.41 -1.80
CA MET A 56 3.27 -12.20 -1.28
C MET A 56 4.21 -13.09 -2.08
N GLU A 57 5.34 -12.56 -2.58
CA GLU A 57 6.48 -13.43 -2.89
C GLU A 57 6.84 -14.18 -1.60
N GLU A 58 6.90 -15.52 -1.69
CA GLU A 58 7.25 -16.42 -0.56
C GLU A 58 8.63 -16.11 0.04
#